data_AF-A0A961A283-F1
#
_entry.id   AF-A0A961A283-F1
#
_cell.length_a   1.000
_cell.length_b   1.000
_cell.length_c   1.000
_cell.angle_alpha   90.00
_cell.angle_beta   90.00
_cell.angle_gamma   90.00
#
_symmetry.space_group_name_H-M   'P 1'
#
loop_
_entity.id
_entity.type
_entity.pdbx_description
1 polymer ?
#
loop_
_entity_poly.entity_id
_entity_poly.type
_entity_poly.pdbx_seq_one_letter_code
_entity_poly.pdbx_strand_id
1 'polypeptide(L)'
;MDVQLADPFPHMTYHEAMRRFGTDRPDLRIPLELTDVGDLFKNVEFKVFSGPANDERCRVAALRVPGGVAMSRKEIDDYGNFVAIYGAKGLAYIKVNDIAKGLEGLQSPILKFLPGDVVLGLLERLNAATGDVIFFGADTTKIVNEALGALRVKVGNDLNMNEGGWRPVWVIDFPMFEREGDNDTW
;
A
#
# COMPACT_ATOMS: atom_id res chain seq x y z
N MET A 1 26.08 12.39 -21.26
CA MET A 1 25.81 11.67 -20.01
C MET A 1 25.58 10.22 -20.40
N ASP A 2 26.55 9.34 -20.17
CA ASP A 2 26.40 7.89 -20.36
C ASP A 2 25.63 7.33 -19.17
N VAL A 3 24.34 7.07 -19.36
CA VAL A 3 23.54 6.32 -18.41
C VAL A 3 23.49 4.88 -18.92
N GLN A 4 24.06 3.94 -18.16
CA GLN A 4 23.84 2.52 -18.42
C GLN A 4 22.39 2.19 -18.07
N LEU A 5 21.57 1.99 -19.10
CA LEU A 5 20.23 1.43 -18.95
C LEU A 5 20.34 -0.09 -18.87
N ALA A 6 19.36 -0.72 -18.21
CA ALA A 6 19.25 -2.18 -18.24
C ALA A 6 19.13 -2.65 -19.70
N ASP A 7 19.72 -3.79 -20.02
CA ASP A 7 19.53 -4.45 -21.31
C ASP A 7 19.43 -5.97 -21.08
N PRO A 8 18.24 -6.59 -21.28
CA PRO A 8 16.98 -5.96 -21.72
C PRO A 8 16.32 -5.12 -20.62
N PHE A 9 15.38 -4.26 -21.01
CA PHE A 9 14.52 -3.57 -20.03
C PHE A 9 13.68 -4.59 -19.26
N PRO A 10 13.45 -4.36 -17.95
CA PRO A 10 12.58 -5.21 -17.18
C PRO A 10 11.16 -5.18 -17.75
N HIS A 11 10.53 -6.35 -17.79
CA HIS A 11 9.12 -6.51 -18.16
C HIS A 11 8.31 -6.77 -16.89
N MET A 12 7.10 -6.21 -16.83
CA MET A 12 6.17 -6.35 -15.73
C MET A 12 4.76 -6.51 -16.31
N THR A 13 3.96 -7.44 -15.81
CA THR A 13 2.58 -7.56 -16.28
C THR A 13 1.73 -6.41 -15.72
N TYR A 14 0.65 -6.03 -16.41
CA TYR A 14 -0.31 -5.03 -15.92
C TYR A 14 -0.85 -5.43 -14.54
N HIS A 15 -1.19 -6.71 -14.36
CA HIS A 15 -1.70 -7.22 -13.09
C HIS A 15 -0.66 -7.06 -11.96
N GLU A 16 0.61 -7.34 -12.25
CA GLU A 16 1.70 -7.12 -11.30
C GLU A 16 1.91 -5.63 -10.99
N ALA A 17 1.88 -4.76 -12.00
CA ALA A 17 2.03 -3.32 -11.83
C ALA A 17 0.91 -2.74 -10.94
N MET A 18 -0.35 -3.09 -11.23
CA MET A 18 -1.49 -2.68 -10.43
C MET A 18 -1.44 -3.26 -9.01
N ARG A 19 -1.03 -4.52 -8.87
CA ARG A 19 -0.90 -5.17 -7.56
C ARG A 19 0.18 -4.52 -6.70
N ARG A 20 1.40 -4.35 -7.21
CA ARG A 20 2.55 -3.87 -6.43
C ARG A 20 2.63 -2.35 -6.32
N PHE A 21 2.10 -1.61 -7.30
CA PHE A 21 2.28 -0.16 -7.37
C PHE A 21 0.98 0.64 -7.44
N GLY A 22 -0.17 -0.03 -7.68
CA GLY A 22 -1.46 0.64 -7.81
C GLY A 22 -1.60 1.45 -9.11
N THR A 23 -0.69 1.30 -10.06
CA THR A 23 -0.68 2.03 -11.33
C THR A 23 -0.07 1.20 -12.45
N ASP A 24 -0.55 1.42 -13.67
CA ASP A 24 -0.03 0.89 -14.91
C ASP A 24 1.29 1.57 -15.37
N ARG A 25 1.69 2.65 -14.70
CA ARG A 25 2.91 3.41 -14.98
C ARG A 25 3.76 3.56 -13.70
N PRO A 26 4.33 2.46 -13.19
CA PRO A 26 4.99 2.46 -11.90
C PRO A 26 6.31 3.26 -11.94
N ASP A 27 6.46 4.16 -10.97
CA ASP A 27 7.75 4.82 -10.73
C ASP A 27 8.67 3.90 -9.94
N LEU A 28 9.54 3.17 -10.64
CA LEU A 28 10.48 2.20 -10.06
C LEU A 28 11.69 2.84 -9.35
N ARG A 29 11.80 4.17 -9.32
CA ARG A 29 12.84 4.86 -8.54
C ARG A 29 12.52 4.91 -7.06
N ILE A 30 11.25 4.69 -6.69
CA ILE A 30 10.79 4.64 -5.31
C ILE A 30 10.71 3.16 -4.92
N PRO A 31 11.44 2.68 -3.90
CA PRO A 31 11.51 1.26 -3.55
C PRO A 31 10.29 0.75 -2.79
N LEU A 32 9.31 1.61 -2.52
CA LEU A 32 8.09 1.26 -1.80
C LEU A 32 7.16 0.39 -2.66
N GLU A 33 6.48 -0.56 -2.05
CA GLU A 33 5.53 -1.45 -2.73
C GLU A 33 4.28 -1.68 -1.87
N LEU A 34 3.17 -2.00 -2.55
CA LEU A 34 1.91 -2.43 -1.94
C LEU A 34 1.90 -3.93 -1.76
N THR A 35 1.47 -4.37 -0.58
CA THR A 35 1.35 -5.79 -0.23
C THR A 35 -0.09 -6.13 0.13
N ASP A 36 -0.63 -7.18 -0.48
CA ASP A 36 -1.97 -7.69 -0.12
C ASP A 36 -1.97 -8.36 1.24
N VAL A 37 -2.91 -7.95 2.07
CA VAL A 37 -3.05 -8.44 3.44
C VAL A 37 -4.49 -8.85 3.77
N GLY A 38 -5.43 -8.76 2.82
CA GLY A 38 -6.86 -8.97 3.06
C GLY A 38 -7.24 -10.34 3.59
N ASP A 39 -6.53 -11.40 3.20
CA ASP A 39 -6.71 -12.75 3.75
C ASP A 39 -6.54 -12.81 5.27
N LEU A 40 -5.66 -11.98 5.85
CA LEU A 40 -5.48 -11.89 7.31
C LEU A 40 -6.66 -11.22 8.02
N PHE A 41 -7.45 -10.42 7.30
CA PHE A 41 -8.55 -9.62 7.89
C PHE A 41 -9.94 -10.22 7.69
N LYS A 42 -10.08 -11.35 6.98
CA LYS A 42 -11.38 -11.97 6.67
C LYS A 42 -12.23 -12.27 7.91
N ASN A 43 -11.59 -12.76 8.97
CA ASN A 43 -12.26 -13.20 10.20
C ASN A 43 -12.19 -12.18 11.35
N VAL A 44 -11.76 -10.94 11.07
CA VAL A 44 -11.60 -9.91 12.09
C VAL A 44 -12.95 -9.18 12.32
N GLU A 45 -13.28 -8.88 13.58
CA GLU A 45 -14.54 -8.19 13.92
C GLU A 45 -14.62 -6.76 13.37
N PHE A 46 -13.47 -6.19 13.02
CA PHE A 46 -13.36 -4.84 12.49
C PHE A 46 -13.86 -4.72 11.06
N LYS A 47 -15.15 -4.39 10.91
CA LYS A 47 -15.88 -4.31 9.63
C LYS A 47 -15.24 -3.44 8.56
N VAL A 48 -14.47 -2.42 8.93
CA VAL A 48 -13.75 -1.56 7.98
C VAL A 48 -12.74 -2.36 7.17
N PHE A 49 -12.15 -3.40 7.76
CA PHE A 49 -11.22 -4.30 7.07
C PHE A 49 -11.89 -5.59 6.64
N SER A 50 -12.71 -6.20 7.49
CA SER A 50 -13.35 -7.49 7.16
C SER A 50 -14.41 -7.38 6.08
N GLY A 51 -15.09 -6.23 5.92
CA GLY A 51 -16.00 -6.00 4.79
C GLY A 51 -15.27 -6.09 3.44
N PRO A 52 -14.30 -5.19 3.17
CA PRO A 52 -13.47 -5.25 1.96
C PRO A 52 -12.68 -6.55 1.79
N ALA A 53 -12.25 -7.20 2.88
CA ALA A 53 -11.55 -8.48 2.79
C ALA A 53 -12.41 -9.66 2.30
N ASN A 54 -13.74 -9.55 2.43
CA ASN A 54 -14.69 -10.59 2.04
C ASN A 54 -15.48 -10.25 0.75
N ASP A 55 -15.29 -9.06 0.16
CA ASP A 55 -15.86 -8.69 -1.15
C ASP A 55 -14.81 -8.86 -2.25
N GLU A 56 -15.10 -9.67 -3.27
CA GLU A 56 -14.20 -9.97 -4.39
C GLU A 56 -13.86 -8.73 -5.25
N ARG A 57 -14.69 -7.68 -5.19
CA ARG A 57 -14.44 -6.40 -5.88
C ARG A 57 -13.54 -5.46 -5.08
N CYS A 58 -13.26 -5.81 -3.84
CA CYS A 58 -12.49 -5.02 -2.91
C CYS A 58 -11.09 -5.59 -2.68
N ARG A 59 -10.25 -4.74 -2.10
CA ARG A 59 -8.86 -5.04 -1.79
C ARG A 59 -8.52 -4.49 -0.43
N VAL A 60 -7.71 -5.22 0.32
CA VAL A 60 -7.03 -4.70 1.51
C VAL A 60 -5.53 -4.81 1.27
N ALA A 61 -4.90 -3.66 1.08
CA ALA A 61 -3.48 -3.55 0.83
C ALA A 61 -2.79 -2.69 1.88
N ALA A 62 -1.55 -3.05 2.19
CA ALA A 62 -0.69 -2.33 3.10
C ALA A 62 0.50 -1.73 2.35
N LEU A 63 0.89 -0.52 2.75
CA LEU A 63 2.09 0.17 2.30
C LEU A 63 3.02 0.32 3.49
N ARG A 64 4.11 -0.44 3.51
CA ARG A 64 5.18 -0.28 4.49
C ARG A 64 6.09 0.87 4.05
N VAL A 65 6.36 1.79 4.97
CA VAL A 65 7.27 2.91 4.77
C VAL A 65 8.41 2.83 5.80
N PRO A 66 9.61 2.40 5.36
CA PRO A 66 10.78 2.34 6.19
C PRO A 66 11.12 3.68 6.86
N GLY A 67 11.40 3.67 8.17
CA GLY A 67 11.78 4.89 8.91
C GLY A 67 10.63 5.90 9.15
N GLY A 68 9.40 5.58 8.75
CA GLY A 68 8.27 6.51 8.86
C GLY A 68 7.70 6.71 10.27
N VAL A 69 8.21 6.04 11.31
CA VAL A 69 7.86 6.33 12.72
C VAL A 69 8.06 7.81 13.07
N ALA A 70 9.07 8.44 12.47
CA ALA A 70 9.41 9.84 12.69
C ALA A 70 8.31 10.83 12.26
N MET A 71 7.37 10.41 11.40
CA MET A 71 6.26 11.26 10.95
C MET A 71 5.43 11.72 12.15
N SER A 72 5.18 13.00 12.23
CA SER A 72 4.25 13.60 13.18
C SER A 72 2.81 13.11 12.91
N ARG A 73 1.94 13.26 13.92
CA ARG A 73 0.51 12.95 13.73
C ARG A 73 -0.12 13.81 12.64
N LYS A 74 0.32 15.08 12.54
CA LYS A 74 -0.15 16.02 11.54
C LYS A 74 0.15 15.54 10.12
N GLU A 75 1.38 15.09 9.86
CA GLU A 75 1.76 14.56 8.53
C GLU A 75 0.91 13.34 8.16
N ILE A 76 0.64 12.45 9.12
CA ILE A 76 -0.24 11.29 8.89
C ILE A 76 -1.67 11.72 8.57
N ASP A 77 -2.22 12.70 9.29
CA ASP A 77 -3.56 13.21 9.04
C ASP A 77 -3.62 13.95 7.67
N ASP A 78 -2.56 14.66 7.28
CA ASP A 78 -2.40 15.29 5.97
C ASP A 78 -2.37 14.24 4.83
N TYR A 79 -1.71 13.09 5.05
CA TYR A 79 -1.79 11.95 4.13
C TYR A 79 -3.20 11.34 4.07
N GLY A 80 -3.91 11.29 5.19
CA GLY A 80 -5.33 10.92 5.22
C GLY A 80 -6.20 11.82 4.34
N ASN A 81 -5.99 13.14 4.43
CA ASN A 81 -6.68 14.11 3.58
C ASN A 81 -6.30 13.96 2.10
N PHE A 82 -5.02 13.67 1.82
CA PHE A 82 -4.55 13.44 0.46
C PHE A 82 -5.21 12.22 -0.19
N VAL A 83 -5.27 11.07 0.50
CA VAL A 83 -5.91 9.87 -0.05
C VAL A 83 -7.43 10.01 -0.19
N ALA A 84 -8.07 10.87 0.61
CA ALA A 84 -9.49 11.15 0.50
C ALA A 84 -9.89 11.79 -0.83
N ILE A 85 -8.97 12.51 -1.48
CA ILE A 85 -9.17 13.07 -2.84
C ILE A 85 -9.38 11.95 -3.88
N TYR A 86 -8.81 10.77 -3.63
CA TYR A 86 -8.95 9.57 -4.46
C TYR A 86 -10.12 8.67 -4.02
N GLY A 87 -11.01 9.17 -3.16
CA GLY A 87 -12.20 8.44 -2.71
C GLY A 87 -12.00 7.51 -1.51
N ALA A 88 -10.80 7.45 -0.94
CA ALA A 88 -10.56 6.66 0.27
C ALA A 88 -11.29 7.29 1.47
N LYS A 89 -12.08 6.47 2.20
CA LYS A 89 -12.84 6.94 3.37
C LYS A 89 -11.98 7.21 4.60
N GLY A 90 -10.73 6.78 4.59
CA GLY A 90 -9.76 7.00 5.65
C GLY A 90 -8.44 6.30 5.37
N LEU A 91 -7.42 6.65 6.15
CA LEU A 91 -6.10 6.05 6.10
C LEU A 91 -5.78 5.46 7.47
N ALA A 92 -5.89 4.14 7.59
CA ALA A 92 -5.45 3.48 8.81
C ALA A 92 -3.93 3.31 8.77
N TYR A 93 -3.29 3.34 9.94
CA TYR A 93 -1.84 3.22 10.05
C TYR A 93 -1.42 2.47 11.30
N ILE A 94 -0.24 1.84 11.29
CA ILE A 94 0.43 1.28 12.45
C ILE A 94 1.87 1.77 12.48
N LYS A 95 2.30 2.35 13.60
CA LYS A 95 3.70 2.67 13.85
C LYS A 95 4.37 1.51 14.58
N VAL A 96 5.52 1.08 14.07
CA VAL A 96 6.35 0.02 14.65
C VAL A 96 7.48 0.68 15.44
N ASN A 97 7.22 1.05 16.69
CA ASN A 97 8.22 1.70 17.53
C ASN A 97 9.29 0.73 18.03
N ASP A 98 8.92 -0.53 18.30
CA ASP A 98 9.86 -1.58 18.72
C ASP A 98 9.29 -2.98 18.43
N ILE A 99 9.78 -3.64 17.39
CA ILE A 99 9.26 -4.95 17.00
C ILE A 99 9.59 -6.05 18.03
N ALA A 100 10.65 -5.88 18.82
CA ALA A 100 11.05 -6.88 19.82
C ALA A 100 10.08 -6.96 21.01
N LYS A 101 9.28 -5.90 21.23
CA LYS A 101 8.23 -5.85 22.27
C LYS A 101 6.88 -6.39 21.79
N GLY A 102 6.82 -6.91 20.57
CA GLY A 102 5.57 -7.41 19.98
C GLY A 102 4.49 -6.33 19.96
N LEU A 103 3.29 -6.65 20.45
CA LEU A 103 2.13 -5.74 20.43
C LEU A 103 2.34 -4.43 21.21
N GLU A 104 3.12 -4.45 22.29
CA GLU A 104 3.37 -3.26 23.12
C GLU A 104 4.28 -2.23 22.43
N GLY A 105 5.08 -2.68 21.46
CA GLY A 105 5.93 -1.82 20.65
C GLY A 105 5.22 -1.23 19.44
N LEU A 106 3.93 -1.50 19.27
CA LEU A 106 3.13 -0.97 18.19
C LEU A 106 2.24 0.17 18.69
N GLN A 107 2.15 1.24 17.90
CA GLN A 107 1.29 2.37 18.20
C GLN A 107 0.29 2.59 17.07
N SER A 108 -0.98 2.43 17.38
CA SER A 108 -2.06 2.66 16.43
C SER A 108 -3.45 2.71 17.10
N PRO A 109 -4.38 3.53 16.61
CA PRO A 109 -5.79 3.45 16.99
C PRO A 109 -6.48 2.13 16.63
N ILE A 110 -5.98 1.39 15.61
CA ILE A 110 -6.64 0.17 15.11
C ILE A 110 -6.22 -1.10 15.83
N LEU A 111 -5.11 -1.11 16.57
CA LEU A 111 -4.59 -2.31 17.26
C LEU A 111 -5.60 -2.93 18.23
N LYS A 112 -6.43 -2.12 18.89
CA LYS A 112 -7.49 -2.60 19.80
C LYS A 112 -8.57 -3.43 19.12
N PHE A 113 -8.66 -3.38 17.79
CA PHE A 113 -9.62 -4.12 16.99
C PHE A 113 -9.00 -5.30 16.25
N LEU A 114 -7.67 -5.47 16.35
CA LEU A 114 -6.95 -6.54 15.64
C LEU A 114 -6.53 -7.63 16.63
N PRO A 115 -6.83 -8.90 16.34
CA PRO A 115 -6.25 -10.03 17.05
C PRO A 115 -4.72 -10.05 16.96
N GLY A 116 -4.05 -10.52 18.01
CA GLY A 116 -2.59 -10.50 18.10
C GLY A 116 -1.91 -11.36 17.01
N ASP A 117 -2.50 -12.49 16.66
CA ASP A 117 -2.06 -13.38 15.57
C ASP A 117 -2.12 -12.69 14.20
N VAL A 118 -3.19 -11.93 13.93
CA VAL A 118 -3.32 -11.13 12.69
C VAL A 118 -2.23 -10.08 12.61
N VAL A 119 -1.94 -9.40 13.73
CA VAL A 119 -0.88 -8.37 13.77
C VAL A 119 0.51 -8.99 13.55
N LEU A 120 0.80 -10.13 14.17
CA LEU A 120 2.07 -10.82 13.98
C LEU A 120 2.25 -11.31 12.53
N GLY A 121 1.24 -11.95 11.95
CA GLY A 121 1.28 -12.41 10.56
C GLY A 121 1.40 -11.25 9.56
N LEU A 122 0.82 -10.10 9.87
CA LEU A 122 0.98 -8.88 9.10
C LEU A 122 2.43 -8.36 9.13
N LEU A 123 3.04 -8.26 10.32
CA LEU A 123 4.41 -7.77 10.48
C LEU A 123 5.42 -8.67 9.75
N GLU A 124 5.23 -9.99 9.85
CA GLU A 124 6.05 -10.97 9.15
C GLU A 124 5.93 -10.82 7.63
N ARG A 125 4.70 -10.73 7.11
CA ARG A 125 4.46 -10.60 5.66
C ARG A 125 5.06 -9.32 5.07
N LEU A 126 5.00 -8.23 5.81
CA LEU A 126 5.56 -6.94 5.39
C LEU A 126 7.07 -6.85 5.64
N ASN A 127 7.66 -7.87 6.28
CA ASN A 127 9.01 -7.86 6.80
C ASN A 127 9.33 -6.56 7.55
N ALA A 128 8.36 -6.12 8.37
CA ALA A 128 8.39 -4.83 9.04
C ALA A 128 9.54 -4.79 10.06
N ALA A 129 10.16 -3.63 10.23
CA ALA A 129 11.24 -3.41 11.17
C ALA A 129 10.89 -2.29 12.16
N THR A 130 11.63 -2.25 13.27
CA THR A 130 11.61 -1.11 14.19
C THR A 130 11.92 0.18 13.45
N GLY A 131 11.05 1.18 13.59
CA GLY A 131 11.14 2.47 12.91
C GLY A 131 10.18 2.63 11.74
N ASP A 132 9.48 1.58 11.33
CA ASP A 132 8.60 1.62 10.16
C ASP A 132 7.18 2.11 10.50
N VAL A 133 6.52 2.72 9.52
CA VAL A 133 5.07 2.94 9.56
C VAL A 133 4.42 2.15 8.45
N ILE A 134 3.27 1.55 8.76
CA ILE A 134 2.49 0.76 7.82
C ILE A 134 1.17 1.47 7.62
N PHE A 135 0.86 1.88 6.39
CA PHE A 135 -0.43 2.43 6.00
C PHE A 135 -1.32 1.35 5.40
N PHE A 136 -2.63 1.49 5.51
CA PHE A 136 -3.60 0.55 4.96
C PHE A 136 -4.66 1.26 4.13
N GLY A 137 -5.01 0.64 3.00
CA GLY A 137 -6.20 0.95 2.22
C GLY A 137 -7.12 -0.28 2.20
N ALA A 138 -8.39 -0.06 2.54
CA ALA A 138 -9.43 -1.09 2.55
C ALA A 138 -10.72 -0.52 1.92
N ASP A 139 -10.90 -0.76 0.63
CA ASP A 139 -12.06 -0.33 -0.15
C ASP A 139 -12.08 -1.13 -1.49
N THR A 140 -12.87 -0.70 -2.46
CA THR A 140 -12.83 -1.24 -3.84
C THR A 140 -11.40 -1.26 -4.39
N THR A 141 -11.07 -2.27 -5.21
CA THR A 141 -9.73 -2.44 -5.78
C THR A 141 -9.25 -1.18 -6.50
N LYS A 142 -10.15 -0.50 -7.21
CA LYS A 142 -9.87 0.77 -7.90
C LYS A 142 -9.43 1.86 -6.93
N ILE A 143 -10.24 2.15 -5.90
CA ILE A 143 -9.96 3.20 -4.91
C ILE A 143 -8.65 2.91 -4.18
N VAL A 144 -8.41 1.66 -3.77
CA VAL A 144 -7.18 1.27 -3.06
C VAL A 144 -5.94 1.47 -3.94
N ASN A 145 -6.01 1.07 -5.20
CA ASN A 145 -4.89 1.22 -6.14
C ASN A 145 -4.58 2.70 -6.40
N GLU A 146 -5.60 3.51 -6.68
CA GLU A 146 -5.44 4.95 -6.93
C GLU A 146 -4.91 5.69 -5.69
N ALA A 147 -5.53 5.45 -4.53
CA ALA A 147 -5.18 6.12 -3.28
C ALA A 147 -3.78 5.73 -2.79
N LEU A 148 -3.49 4.42 -2.68
CA LEU A 148 -2.20 3.97 -2.16
C LEU A 148 -1.08 4.13 -3.18
N GLY A 149 -1.37 3.98 -4.48
CA GLY A 149 -0.40 4.25 -5.54
C GLY A 149 0.05 5.71 -5.55
N ALA A 150 -0.88 6.64 -5.40
CA ALA A 150 -0.56 8.07 -5.26
C ALA A 150 0.17 8.36 -3.94
N LEU A 151 -0.30 7.80 -2.82
CA LEU A 151 0.33 7.99 -1.52
C LEU A 151 1.77 7.49 -1.51
N ARG A 152 2.03 6.33 -2.12
CA ARG A 152 3.37 5.75 -2.28
C ARG A 152 4.33 6.74 -2.93
N VAL A 153 3.93 7.36 -4.06
CA VAL A 153 4.76 8.33 -4.76
C VAL A 153 4.96 9.59 -3.92
N LYS A 154 3.90 10.08 -3.27
CA LYS A 154 3.97 11.25 -2.39
C LYS A 154 4.93 11.04 -1.22
N VAL A 155 4.75 9.96 -0.46
CA VAL A 155 5.61 9.62 0.69
C VAL A 155 7.04 9.36 0.25
N GLY A 156 7.25 8.65 -0.87
CA GLY A 156 8.58 8.41 -1.41
C GLY A 156 9.32 9.70 -1.75
N ASN A 157 8.63 10.72 -2.24
CA ASN A 157 9.23 12.05 -2.49
C ASN A 157 9.42 12.84 -1.19
N ASP A 158 8.42 12.88 -0.30
CA ASP A 158 8.48 13.62 0.97
C ASP A 158 9.62 13.12 1.87
N LEU A 159 9.90 11.81 1.84
CA LEU A 159 11.01 11.17 2.57
C LEU A 159 12.32 11.05 1.78
N ASN A 160 12.40 11.65 0.58
CA ASN A 160 13.58 11.58 -0.29
C ASN A 160 14.06 10.14 -0.58
N MET A 161 13.12 9.19 -0.73
CA MET A 161 13.39 7.78 -1.06
C MET A 161 13.55 7.54 -2.56
N ASN A 162 13.52 8.59 -3.37
CA ASN A 162 13.74 8.48 -4.81
C ASN A 162 15.24 8.24 -5.07
N GLU A 163 15.58 7.07 -5.56
CA GLU A 163 16.97 6.68 -5.86
C GLU A 163 17.57 7.44 -7.05
N GLY A 164 16.76 8.21 -7.77
CA GLY A 164 17.16 8.92 -8.98
C GLY A 164 17.43 7.97 -10.16
N GLY A 165 18.09 8.50 -11.19
CA GLY A 165 18.43 7.75 -12.39
C GLY A 165 17.23 7.39 -13.28
N TRP A 166 17.51 6.63 -14.33
CA TRP A 166 16.53 6.13 -15.28
C TRP A 166 16.17 4.68 -14.94
N ARG A 167 14.89 4.43 -14.65
CA ARG A 167 14.34 3.09 -14.36
C ARG A 167 13.21 2.75 -15.35
N PRO A 168 13.51 2.59 -16.66
CA PRO A 168 12.49 2.22 -17.64
C PRO A 168 11.98 0.80 -17.38
N VAL A 169 10.70 0.58 -17.66
CA VAL A 169 10.03 -0.73 -17.55
C VAL A 169 8.97 -0.86 -18.63
N TRP A 170 8.84 -2.05 -19.20
CA TRP A 170 7.70 -2.37 -20.06
C TRP A 170 6.59 -2.96 -19.21
N VAL A 171 5.43 -2.30 -19.21
CA VAL A 171 4.20 -2.91 -18.71
C VAL A 171 3.53 -3.62 -19.89
N ILE A 172 3.28 -4.91 -19.74
CA ILE A 172 2.73 -5.80 -20.77
C ILE A 172 1.48 -6.52 -20.24
N ASP A 173 0.82 -7.34 -21.07
CA ASP A 173 -0.35 -8.14 -20.67
C ASP A 173 -1.50 -7.31 -20.09
N PHE A 174 -1.82 -6.18 -20.74
CA PHE A 174 -3.00 -5.39 -20.40
C PHE A 174 -4.28 -6.19 -20.64
N PRO A 175 -5.31 -6.03 -19.78
CA PRO A 175 -6.62 -6.56 -20.08
C PRO A 175 -7.15 -5.95 -21.37
N MET A 176 -7.85 -6.75 -22.17
CA MET A 176 -8.41 -6.29 -23.44
C MET A 176 -9.55 -5.27 -23.24
N PHE A 177 -10.25 -5.35 -22.10
CA PHE A 177 -11.40 -4.51 -21.75
C PHE A 177 -11.30 -4.05 -20.29
N GLU A 178 -11.83 -2.87 -20.01
CA GLU A 178 -12.02 -2.34 -18.66
C GLU A 178 -13.53 -2.19 -18.38
N ARG A 179 -13.96 -2.46 -17.16
CA ARG A 179 -15.36 -2.24 -16.75
C ARG A 179 -15.58 -0.76 -16.47
N GLU A 180 -16.50 -0.11 -17.19
CA GLU A 180 -16.97 1.24 -16.86
C GLU A 180 -18.14 1.20 -15.85
N GLY A 181 -17.93 1.77 -14.67
CA GLY A 181 -18.97 1.95 -13.66
C GLY A 181 -19.34 0.71 -12.85
N ASP A 182 -20.25 0.89 -11.88
CA ASP A 182 -20.77 -0.17 -11.00
C ASP A 182 -21.97 -0.91 -11.64
N ASN A 183 -22.35 -0.53 -12.87
CA ASN A 183 -23.43 -1.16 -13.61
C ASN A 183 -22.90 -2.37 -14.36
N ASP A 184 -23.41 -3.53 -13.98
CA ASP A 184 -23.09 -4.86 -14.51
C ASP A 184 -23.69 -5.09 -15.91
N THR A 185 -23.44 -4.17 -16.84
CA THR A 185 -23.84 -4.31 -18.24
C THR A 185 -22.60 -4.39 -19.13
N TRP A 186 -22.45 -5.56 -19.76
CA TRP A 186 -21.46 -5.88 -20.78
C TRP A 186 -21.60 -5.03 -22.03
#